data_AF-A0ABD1IG52-F1
#
_entry.id   AF-A0ABD1IG52-F1
#
_cell.length_a   1.000
_cell.length_b   1.000
_cell.length_c   1.000
_cell.angle_alpha   90.00
_cell.angle_beta   90.00
_cell.angle_gamma   90.00
#
_symmetry.space_group_name_H-M   'P 1'
#
loop_
_entity.id
_entity.type
_entity.pdbx_description
1 polymer ?
#
loop_
_entity_poly.entity_id
_entity_poly.type
_entity_poly.pdbx_seq_one_letter_code
_entity_poly.pdbx_strand_id
1 'polypeptide(L)'
;MKMGFGLCAVAVLLSCASIAYAADPNPLQDFCVALPDNKFDVFVNGKFCKDPNLVVAGDFLFQGLNIPGNTSNQLGVAVTAVNVNQLPGLNTLGVSLARLDYAPYGLNPPHTHPRATEALLLLEGELYVGFVTSNPADPNQRNKLFTKYLKAGDVFVFPQGLIHFQINVGKTNAVAFAGFGSQNPGVITIANAVFGSDPKINPDVLAKAFQVEKNIIDYLQAQFWPNSN
;
A
#
# COMPACT_ATOMS: atom_id res chain seq x y z
N MET A 1 -10.01 14.33 52.27
CA MET A 1 -9.02 13.39 51.69
C MET A 1 -9.54 12.48 50.58
N LYS A 2 -10.86 12.29 50.34
CA LYS A 2 -11.36 11.39 49.27
C LYS A 2 -11.40 12.00 47.85
N MET A 3 -11.46 13.33 47.73
CA MET A 3 -11.62 14.01 46.43
C MET A 3 -10.30 14.14 45.64
N GLY A 4 -9.16 14.25 46.32
CA GLY A 4 -7.84 14.35 45.67
C GLY A 4 -7.36 13.03 45.04
N PHE A 5 -7.74 11.89 45.61
CA PHE A 5 -7.35 10.57 45.08
C PHE A 5 -8.05 10.27 43.74
N GLY A 6 -9.31 10.70 43.59
CA GLY A 6 -10.06 10.57 42.33
C GLY A 6 -9.49 11.45 41.20
N LEU A 7 -9.12 12.69 41.51
CA LEU A 7 -8.48 13.58 40.52
C LEU A 7 -7.10 13.06 40.07
N CYS A 8 -6.27 12.57 40.99
CA CYS A 8 -4.99 11.97 40.63
C CYS A 8 -5.16 10.72 39.76
N ALA A 9 -6.13 9.85 40.05
CA ALA A 9 -6.41 8.66 39.25
C ALA A 9 -6.88 9.02 37.83
N VAL A 10 -7.74 10.02 37.68
CA VAL A 10 -8.20 10.51 36.37
C VAL A 10 -7.05 11.15 35.58
N ALA A 11 -6.20 11.96 36.22
CA ALA A 11 -5.03 12.56 35.57
C ALA A 11 -4.03 11.50 35.08
N VAL A 12 -3.79 10.44 35.87
CA VAL A 12 -2.94 9.30 35.46
C VAL A 12 -3.55 8.56 34.28
N LEU A 13 -4.86 8.28 34.28
CA LEU A 13 -5.55 7.62 33.17
C LEU A 13 -5.51 8.43 31.87
N LEU A 14 -5.68 9.76 31.95
CA LEU A 14 -5.54 10.66 30.80
C LEU A 14 -4.10 10.74 30.27
N SER A 15 -3.10 10.66 31.14
CA SER A 15 -1.68 10.60 30.73
C SER A 15 -1.29 9.25 30.07
N CYS A 16 -2.05 8.19 30.33
CA CYS A 16 -1.88 6.88 29.70
C CYS A 16 -2.72 6.72 28.41
N ALA A 17 -3.56 7.70 28.06
CA ALA A 17 -4.31 7.69 26.82
C ALA A 17 -3.36 7.98 25.65
N SER A 18 -2.73 6.91 25.16
CA SER A 18 -1.93 6.96 23.94
C SER A 18 -2.87 7.35 22.79
N ILE A 19 -2.63 8.51 22.17
CA ILE A 19 -3.31 8.86 20.92
C ILE A 19 -2.77 7.88 19.87
N ALA A 20 -3.57 6.88 19.53
CA ALA A 20 -3.23 5.97 18.44
C ALA A 20 -3.36 6.75 17.13
N TYR A 21 -2.25 6.97 16.44
CA TYR A 21 -2.26 7.54 15.09
C TYR A 21 -2.57 6.43 14.09
N ALA A 22 -3.65 6.60 13.33
CA ALA A 22 -4.08 5.66 12.27
C ALA A 22 -3.42 5.94 10.90
N ALA A 23 -2.61 7.00 10.82
CA ALA A 23 -1.89 7.47 9.65
C ALA A 23 -0.45 7.86 10.04
N ASP A 24 0.36 8.26 9.06
CA ASP A 24 1.71 8.77 9.31
C ASP A 24 1.68 9.94 10.32
N PRO A 25 2.61 10.02 11.28
CA PRO A 25 2.68 11.13 12.23
C PRO A 25 2.90 12.46 11.51
N ASN A 26 2.30 13.54 12.03
CA ASN A 26 2.60 14.88 11.54
C ASN A 26 4.08 15.23 11.74
N PRO A 27 4.71 15.94 10.78
CA PRO A 27 6.09 16.39 10.93
C PRO A 27 6.20 17.40 12.08
N LEU A 28 7.34 17.37 12.80
CA LEU A 28 7.64 18.31 13.90
C LEU A 28 8.57 19.46 13.46
N GLN A 29 9.00 19.45 12.21
CA GLN A 29 9.87 20.43 11.56
C GLN A 29 9.59 20.42 10.05
N ASP A 30 10.05 21.43 9.32
CA ASP A 30 9.74 21.60 7.89
C ASP A 30 10.14 20.40 7.03
N PHE A 31 11.27 19.75 7.35
CA PHE A 31 11.74 18.55 6.64
C PHE A 31 12.62 17.66 7.53
N CYS A 32 12.67 16.37 7.20
CA CYS A 32 13.58 15.39 7.80
C CYS A 32 13.98 14.37 6.73
N VAL A 33 14.94 14.71 5.87
CA VAL A 33 15.40 13.82 4.78
C VAL A 33 15.92 12.51 5.36
N ALA A 34 15.39 11.38 4.91
CA ALA A 34 15.79 10.08 5.43
C ALA A 34 17.26 9.75 5.18
N LEU A 35 17.92 9.13 6.16
CA LEU A 35 19.19 8.44 5.99
C LEU A 35 18.96 6.97 5.58
N PRO A 36 19.93 6.34 4.89
CA PRO A 36 19.92 4.91 4.64
C PRO A 36 19.93 4.09 5.94
N ASP A 37 19.09 3.05 6.01
CA ASP A 37 18.92 2.24 7.23
C ASP A 37 20.22 1.51 7.64
N ASN A 38 21.09 1.18 6.68
CA ASN A 38 22.34 0.45 6.92
C ASN A 38 23.45 1.27 7.60
N LYS A 39 23.20 2.54 7.93
CA LYS A 39 24.18 3.40 8.61
C LYS A 39 24.06 3.34 10.13
N PHE A 40 22.99 2.77 10.68
CA PHE A 40 22.72 2.79 12.11
C PHE A 40 22.19 1.43 12.58
N ASP A 41 22.71 0.93 13.70
CA ASP A 41 22.21 -0.29 14.36
C ASP A 41 20.96 -0.04 15.22
N VAL A 42 20.24 1.06 14.95
CA VAL A 42 19.07 1.49 15.72
C VAL A 42 17.88 1.61 14.76
N PHE A 43 16.71 1.14 15.20
CA PHE A 43 15.47 1.22 14.44
C PHE A 43 14.48 2.14 15.14
N VAL A 44 13.83 3.01 14.36
CA VAL A 44 12.79 3.93 14.82
C VAL A 44 11.53 3.75 13.97
N ASN A 45 10.40 4.28 14.44
CA ASN A 45 9.22 4.39 13.60
C ASN A 45 9.46 5.47 12.51
N GLY A 46 9.64 5.06 11.26
CA GLY A 46 10.07 5.93 10.17
C GLY A 46 11.56 5.78 9.89
N LYS A 47 12.26 6.90 9.67
CA LYS A 47 13.71 6.91 9.38
C LYS A 47 14.40 8.08 10.08
N PHE A 48 15.69 7.90 10.40
CA PHE A 48 16.54 8.98 10.90
C PHE A 48 16.72 10.10 9.89
N CYS A 49 16.85 11.33 10.38
CA CYS A 49 17.05 12.52 9.55
C CYS A 49 18.52 12.75 9.25
N LYS A 50 18.81 13.17 8.02
CA LYS A 50 20.07 13.82 7.63
C LYS A 50 20.21 15.16 8.35
N ASP A 51 21.46 15.58 8.64
CA ASP A 51 21.75 16.92 9.17
C ASP A 51 21.12 17.99 8.26
N PRO A 52 20.22 18.85 8.77
CA PRO A 52 19.58 19.90 7.99
C PRO A 52 20.54 20.83 7.25
N ASN A 53 21.75 21.06 7.78
CA ASN A 53 22.75 21.92 7.12
C ASN A 53 23.41 21.26 5.89
N LEU A 54 23.24 19.94 5.72
CA LEU A 54 23.76 19.17 4.60
C LEU A 54 22.68 18.82 3.56
N VAL A 55 21.42 19.21 3.81
CA VAL A 55 20.30 18.95 2.90
C VAL A 55 20.39 19.86 1.68
N VAL A 56 20.13 19.30 0.51
CA VAL A 56 20.16 19.99 -0.79
C VAL A 56 18.89 19.68 -1.58
N ALA A 57 18.59 20.48 -2.61
CA ALA A 57 17.39 20.29 -3.45
C ALA A 57 17.30 18.89 -4.07
N GLY A 58 18.44 18.27 -4.38
CA GLY A 58 18.50 16.90 -4.90
C GLY A 58 17.95 15.83 -3.93
N ASP A 59 17.93 16.09 -2.62
CA ASP A 59 17.35 15.16 -1.64
C ASP A 59 15.81 15.06 -1.74
N PHE A 60 15.17 16.02 -2.43
CA PHE A 60 13.73 16.10 -2.66
C PHE A 60 13.33 15.80 -4.12
N LEU A 61 14.29 15.39 -4.97
CA LEU A 61 14.06 15.13 -6.39
C LEU A 61 14.13 13.64 -6.69
N PHE A 62 13.07 13.10 -7.29
CA PHE A 62 13.10 11.81 -7.99
C PHE A 62 12.92 12.04 -9.49
N GLN A 63 13.79 11.43 -10.30
CA GLN A 63 13.68 11.40 -11.76
C GLN A 63 13.53 9.95 -12.21
N GLY A 64 12.58 9.68 -13.12
CA GLY A 64 12.40 8.34 -13.67
C GLY A 64 10.95 7.95 -13.94
N LEU A 65 9.96 8.62 -13.32
CA LEU A 65 8.54 8.31 -13.59
C LEU A 65 8.08 8.65 -15.02
N ASN A 66 8.92 9.32 -15.82
CA ASN A 66 8.70 9.51 -17.25
C ASN A 66 9.03 8.24 -18.08
N ILE A 67 9.76 7.28 -17.50
CA ILE A 67 10.19 6.05 -18.16
C ILE A 67 9.16 4.96 -17.86
N PRO A 68 8.56 4.30 -18.87
CA PRO A 68 7.66 3.18 -18.65
C PRO A 68 8.35 1.98 -17.98
N GLY A 69 7.67 1.33 -17.06
CA GLY A 69 8.11 0.07 -16.47
C GLY A 69 8.03 -1.11 -17.46
N ASN A 70 8.75 -2.20 -17.18
CA ASN A 70 8.76 -3.39 -18.04
C ASN A 70 7.53 -4.28 -17.77
N THR A 71 6.56 -4.23 -18.69
CA THR A 71 5.33 -5.03 -18.62
C THR A 71 5.46 -6.43 -19.24
N SER A 72 6.65 -6.85 -19.70
CA SER A 72 6.90 -8.22 -20.20
C SER A 72 7.03 -9.22 -19.06
N ASN A 73 5.96 -9.38 -18.29
CA ASN A 73 5.84 -10.33 -17.18
C ASN A 73 4.46 -11.00 -17.21
N GLN A 74 4.26 -12.01 -16.35
CA GLN A 74 3.05 -12.85 -16.34
C GLN A 74 1.75 -12.07 -16.13
N LEU A 75 1.80 -10.96 -15.41
CA LEU A 75 0.64 -10.14 -15.10
C LEU A 75 0.47 -8.97 -16.07
N GLY A 76 1.46 -8.69 -16.93
CA GLY A 76 1.38 -7.59 -17.89
C GLY A 76 1.38 -6.20 -17.25
N VAL A 77 1.89 -6.05 -16.02
CA VAL A 77 1.88 -4.78 -15.27
C VAL A 77 3.25 -4.50 -14.66
N ALA A 78 3.64 -3.23 -14.58
CA ALA A 78 4.81 -2.79 -13.83
C ALA A 78 4.45 -1.60 -12.94
N VAL A 79 4.84 -1.66 -11.67
CA VAL A 79 4.64 -0.59 -10.70
C VAL A 79 5.99 0.02 -10.35
N THR A 80 6.18 1.31 -10.67
CA THR A 80 7.37 2.07 -10.28
C THR A 80 7.03 2.94 -9.08
N ALA A 81 7.35 2.45 -7.88
CA ALA A 81 7.06 3.15 -6.63
C ALA A 81 8.06 4.28 -6.34
N VAL A 82 7.57 5.37 -5.77
CA VAL A 82 8.35 6.50 -5.24
C VAL A 82 7.87 6.76 -3.82
N ASN A 83 8.27 5.86 -2.92
CA ASN A 83 8.06 6.00 -1.49
C ASN A 83 9.34 6.50 -0.81
N VAL A 84 9.35 6.61 0.52
CA VAL A 84 10.49 7.13 1.29
C VAL A 84 11.83 6.42 1.01
N ASN A 85 11.80 5.17 0.55
CA ASN A 85 13.00 4.41 0.20
C ASN A 85 13.61 4.82 -1.16
N GLN A 86 12.81 5.36 -2.08
CA GLN A 86 13.27 5.89 -3.37
C GLN A 86 13.48 7.41 -3.33
N LEU A 87 12.69 8.12 -2.54
CA LEU A 87 12.77 9.57 -2.37
C LEU A 87 12.87 9.92 -0.88
N PRO A 88 14.10 10.03 -0.34
CA PRO A 88 14.34 10.28 1.08
C PRO A 88 13.68 11.55 1.63
N GLY A 89 13.49 12.57 0.80
CA GLY A 89 12.79 13.80 1.16
C GLY A 89 11.31 13.63 1.55
N LEU A 90 10.68 12.47 1.28
CA LEU A 90 9.30 12.18 1.69
C LEU A 90 9.16 11.83 3.17
N ASN A 91 10.26 11.58 3.88
CA ASN A 91 10.22 11.15 5.26
C ASN A 91 9.56 12.22 6.15
N THR A 92 8.65 11.77 7.01
CA THR A 92 7.75 12.55 7.89
C THR A 92 6.62 13.33 7.19
N LEU A 93 6.52 13.29 5.86
CA LEU A 93 5.56 14.12 5.12
C LEU A 93 4.23 13.43 4.79
N GLY A 94 4.07 12.15 5.11
CA GLY A 94 2.78 11.45 4.99
C GLY A 94 2.28 11.24 3.56
N VAL A 95 3.15 11.30 2.55
CA VAL A 95 2.78 11.13 1.14
C VAL A 95 3.80 10.33 0.35
N SER A 96 3.33 9.62 -0.69
CA SER A 96 4.18 8.98 -1.70
C SER A 96 3.44 8.83 -3.03
N LEU A 97 4.17 8.40 -4.06
CA LEU A 97 3.65 8.26 -5.42
C LEU A 97 4.02 6.90 -6.03
N ALA A 98 3.32 6.51 -7.09
CA ALA A 98 3.74 5.45 -8.00
C ALA A 98 3.27 5.73 -9.43
N ARG A 99 4.02 5.24 -10.41
CA ARG A 99 3.55 5.06 -11.80
C ARG A 99 3.21 3.60 -12.02
N LEU A 100 2.12 3.35 -12.74
CA LEU A 100 1.69 2.03 -13.14
C LEU A 100 1.60 1.98 -14.67
N ASP A 101 2.27 1.01 -15.27
CA ASP A 101 2.23 0.74 -16.70
C ASP A 101 1.56 -0.63 -16.92
N TYR A 102 0.59 -0.69 -17.82
CA TYR A 102 -0.14 -1.90 -18.15
C TYR A 102 0.00 -2.21 -19.64
N ALA A 103 0.42 -3.43 -19.97
CA ALA A 103 0.23 -4.02 -21.29
C ALA A 103 -1.28 -4.22 -21.58
N PRO A 104 -1.70 -4.50 -22.83
CA PRO A 104 -3.08 -4.89 -23.09
C PRO A 104 -3.45 -6.09 -22.23
N TYR A 105 -4.58 -6.02 -21.53
CA TYR A 105 -5.05 -7.07 -20.61
C TYR A 105 -4.17 -7.28 -19.36
N GLY A 106 -3.22 -6.38 -19.11
CA GLY A 106 -2.40 -6.39 -17.90
C GLY A 106 -3.23 -6.17 -16.64
N LEU A 107 -2.95 -6.93 -15.58
CA LEU A 107 -3.67 -6.96 -14.32
C LEU A 107 -2.72 -6.57 -13.18
N ASN A 108 -3.04 -5.48 -12.48
CA ASN A 108 -2.60 -5.32 -11.11
C ASN A 108 -3.56 -6.13 -10.21
N PRO A 109 -3.14 -7.29 -9.68
CA PRO A 109 -4.03 -8.26 -9.07
C PRO A 109 -4.66 -7.72 -7.78
N PRO A 110 -5.64 -8.43 -7.18
CA PRO A 110 -6.17 -8.06 -5.88
C PRO A 110 -5.06 -7.84 -4.85
N HIS A 111 -4.98 -6.63 -4.31
CA HIS A 111 -4.00 -6.21 -3.32
C HIS A 111 -4.60 -5.19 -2.34
N THR A 112 -3.87 -4.87 -1.28
CA THR A 112 -4.25 -3.83 -0.31
C THR A 112 -3.04 -3.04 0.16
N HIS A 113 -3.27 -1.77 0.52
CA HIS A 113 -2.31 -0.90 1.17
C HIS A 113 -2.66 -0.78 2.65
N PRO A 114 -1.92 -1.42 3.57
CA PRO A 114 -2.29 -1.45 4.98
C PRO A 114 -2.22 -0.08 5.66
N ARG A 115 -1.47 0.87 5.11
CA ARG A 115 -1.17 2.16 5.75
C ARG A 115 -1.55 3.39 4.93
N ALA A 116 -2.21 3.25 3.78
CA ALA A 116 -2.61 4.40 2.98
C ALA A 116 -3.89 4.18 2.20
N THR A 117 -4.65 5.26 2.06
CA THR A 117 -5.60 5.42 0.94
C THR A 117 -4.81 5.74 -0.32
N GLU A 118 -5.26 5.21 -1.45
CA GLU A 118 -4.71 5.48 -2.78
C GLU A 118 -5.70 6.34 -3.60
N ALA A 119 -5.19 7.36 -4.27
CA ALA A 119 -5.89 8.08 -5.33
C ALA A 119 -5.18 7.84 -6.66
N LEU A 120 -5.86 7.18 -7.60
CA LEU A 120 -5.34 6.80 -8.91
C LEU A 120 -5.89 7.73 -9.99
N LEU A 121 -5.02 8.36 -10.77
CA LEU A 121 -5.33 9.08 -12.00
C LEU A 121 -4.93 8.22 -13.21
N LEU A 122 -5.88 7.95 -14.10
CA LEU A 122 -5.58 7.32 -15.39
C LEU A 122 -5.10 8.38 -16.38
N LEU A 123 -3.89 8.25 -16.91
CA LEU A 123 -3.32 9.18 -17.88
C LEU A 123 -3.59 8.75 -19.32
N GLU A 124 -3.46 7.45 -19.61
CA GLU A 124 -3.63 6.88 -20.95
C GLU A 124 -4.33 5.51 -20.88
N GLY A 125 -5.08 5.15 -21.92
CA GLY A 125 -5.74 3.85 -22.05
C GLY A 125 -7.10 3.74 -21.36
N GLU A 126 -7.47 2.52 -20.97
CA GLU A 126 -8.75 2.21 -20.31
C GLU A 126 -8.56 1.11 -19.26
N LEU A 127 -8.95 1.41 -18.02
CA LEU A 127 -8.85 0.46 -16.90
C LEU A 127 -10.23 0.10 -16.38
N TYR A 128 -10.46 -1.19 -16.13
CA TYR A 128 -11.51 -1.62 -15.21
C TYR A 128 -10.90 -1.73 -13.81
N VAL A 129 -11.43 -0.94 -12.88
CA VAL A 129 -10.92 -0.85 -11.50
C VAL A 129 -12.02 -1.17 -10.50
N GLY A 130 -11.62 -1.58 -9.29
CA GLY A 130 -12.56 -1.61 -8.18
C GLY A 130 -11.96 -2.04 -6.85
N PHE A 131 -12.74 -1.82 -5.79
CA PHE A 131 -12.44 -2.28 -4.43
C PHE A 131 -13.63 -3.00 -3.81
N VAL A 132 -13.34 -3.85 -2.83
CA VAL A 132 -14.32 -4.64 -2.08
C VAL A 132 -14.37 -4.14 -0.64
N THR A 133 -15.58 -3.93 -0.11
CA THR A 133 -15.76 -3.50 1.28
C THR A 133 -15.35 -4.57 2.28
N SER A 134 -15.09 -4.17 3.53
CA SER A 134 -14.99 -5.10 4.66
C SER A 134 -16.27 -5.91 4.85
N ASN A 135 -16.19 -6.93 5.70
CA ASN A 135 -17.34 -7.75 6.05
C ASN A 135 -18.45 -6.86 6.65
N PRO A 136 -19.71 -7.03 6.21
CA PRO A 136 -20.83 -6.30 6.78
C PRO A 136 -21.13 -6.80 8.20
N ALA A 137 -21.78 -5.96 9.01
CA ALA A 137 -22.21 -6.33 10.36
C ALA A 137 -23.33 -7.38 10.36
N ASP A 138 -24.17 -7.38 9.32
CA ASP A 138 -25.18 -8.41 9.10
C ASP A 138 -24.54 -9.63 8.39
N PRO A 139 -24.50 -10.81 9.02
CA PRO A 139 -23.86 -12.00 8.46
C PRO A 139 -24.56 -12.54 7.19
N ASN A 140 -25.78 -12.08 6.89
CA ASN A 140 -26.49 -12.46 5.66
C ASN A 140 -26.15 -11.58 4.46
N GLN A 141 -25.39 -10.51 4.68
CA GLN A 141 -24.91 -9.62 3.63
C GLN A 141 -23.53 -10.06 3.14
N ARG A 142 -23.26 -9.79 1.86
CA ARG A 142 -21.96 -10.02 1.24
C ARG A 142 -21.15 -8.73 1.19
N ASN A 143 -19.84 -8.85 1.13
CA ASN A 143 -18.97 -7.73 0.80
C ASN A 143 -19.41 -7.09 -0.53
N LYS A 144 -19.45 -5.76 -0.57
CA LYS A 144 -19.88 -5.02 -1.76
C LYS A 144 -18.67 -4.68 -2.62
N LEU A 145 -18.79 -4.92 -3.92
CA LEU A 145 -17.82 -4.49 -4.93
C LEU A 145 -18.25 -3.12 -5.50
N PHE A 146 -17.32 -2.17 -5.51
CA PHE A 146 -17.46 -0.88 -6.19
C PHE A 146 -16.49 -0.82 -7.36
N THR A 147 -17.00 -0.68 -8.58
CA THR A 147 -16.19 -0.71 -9.80
C THR A 147 -16.58 0.34 -10.82
N LYS A 148 -15.61 0.71 -11.67
CA LYS A 148 -15.79 1.56 -12.84
C LYS A 148 -14.82 1.20 -13.95
N TYR A 149 -15.21 1.52 -15.18
CA TYR A 149 -14.31 1.64 -16.32
C TYR A 149 -13.82 3.08 -16.36
N LEU A 150 -12.52 3.29 -16.24
CA LEU A 150 -11.88 4.60 -16.29
C LEU A 150 -11.39 4.89 -17.71
N LYS A 151 -11.47 6.15 -18.11
CA LYS A 151 -10.83 6.71 -19.30
C LYS A 151 -9.72 7.70 -18.86
N ALA A 152 -8.86 8.08 -19.81
CA ALA A 152 -7.84 9.09 -19.56
C ALA A 152 -8.44 10.37 -18.97
N GLY A 153 -7.86 10.86 -17.87
CA GLY A 153 -8.33 12.00 -17.09
C GLY A 153 -9.20 11.62 -15.87
N ASP A 154 -9.71 10.40 -15.79
CA ASP A 154 -10.53 9.96 -14.66
C ASP A 154 -9.68 9.65 -13.42
N VAL A 155 -10.25 9.93 -12.24
CA VAL A 155 -9.67 9.61 -10.93
C VAL A 155 -10.55 8.59 -10.21
N PHE A 156 -9.93 7.63 -9.54
CA PHE A 156 -10.60 6.67 -8.67
C PHE A 156 -9.85 6.51 -7.34
N VAL A 157 -10.58 6.35 -6.25
CA VAL A 157 -10.01 6.29 -4.89
C VAL A 157 -10.21 4.89 -4.31
N PHE A 158 -9.14 4.33 -3.74
CA PHE A 158 -9.15 3.06 -3.01
C PHE A 158 -8.94 3.34 -1.52
N PRO A 159 -9.95 3.14 -0.66
CA PRO A 159 -9.82 3.39 0.77
C PRO A 159 -8.76 2.50 1.43
N GLN A 160 -8.06 3.06 2.42
CA GLN A 160 -7.01 2.36 3.17
C GLN A 160 -7.43 0.97 3.64
N GLY A 161 -6.57 -0.02 3.38
CA GLY A 161 -6.75 -1.38 3.84
C GLY A 161 -7.76 -2.22 3.04
N LEU A 162 -8.54 -1.64 2.12
CA LEU A 162 -9.49 -2.41 1.31
C LEU A 162 -8.80 -3.12 0.14
N ILE A 163 -9.25 -4.35 -0.12
CA ILE A 163 -8.80 -5.13 -1.29
C ILE A 163 -9.30 -4.45 -2.55
N HIS A 164 -8.40 -4.18 -3.48
CA HIS A 164 -8.70 -3.54 -4.75
C HIS A 164 -7.80 -4.07 -5.87
N PHE A 165 -8.14 -3.74 -7.12
CA PHE A 165 -7.46 -4.22 -8.32
C PHE A 165 -7.65 -3.24 -9.49
N GLN A 166 -6.82 -3.39 -10.52
CA GLN A 166 -6.99 -2.72 -11.81
C GLN A 166 -6.61 -3.68 -12.94
N ILE A 167 -7.41 -3.72 -14.01
CA ILE A 167 -7.07 -4.46 -15.23
C ILE A 167 -7.24 -3.56 -16.45
N ASN A 168 -6.27 -3.56 -17.34
CA ASN A 168 -6.35 -2.88 -18.62
C ASN A 168 -7.27 -3.66 -19.56
N VAL A 169 -8.48 -3.16 -19.79
CA VAL A 169 -9.44 -3.82 -20.71
C VAL A 169 -9.27 -3.36 -22.16
N GLY A 170 -8.40 -2.38 -22.38
CA GLY A 170 -8.06 -1.85 -23.69
C GLY A 170 -7.16 -2.78 -24.50
N LYS A 171 -7.10 -2.52 -25.81
CA LYS A 171 -6.22 -3.21 -26.76
C LYS A 171 -4.83 -2.55 -26.87
N THR A 172 -4.63 -1.43 -26.21
CA THR A 172 -3.38 -0.66 -26.16
C THR A 172 -2.86 -0.63 -24.73
N ASN A 173 -1.62 -0.17 -24.55
CA ASN A 173 -1.09 0.06 -23.22
C ASN A 173 -1.91 1.12 -22.46
N ALA A 174 -1.88 1.05 -21.13
CA ALA A 174 -2.45 2.06 -20.24
C ALA A 174 -1.39 2.54 -19.24
N VAL A 175 -1.48 3.81 -18.85
CA VAL A 175 -0.56 4.45 -17.90
C VAL A 175 -1.37 5.16 -16.84
N ALA A 176 -1.09 4.88 -15.57
CA ALA A 176 -1.74 5.53 -14.44
C ALA A 176 -0.71 6.01 -13.41
N PHE A 177 -1.11 6.98 -12.60
CA PHE A 177 -0.35 7.49 -11.47
C PHE A 177 -1.17 7.37 -10.20
N ALA A 178 -0.56 6.83 -9.15
CA ALA A 178 -1.17 6.70 -7.83
C ALA A 178 -0.48 7.65 -6.84
N GLY A 179 -1.28 8.35 -6.04
CA GLY A 179 -0.82 9.08 -4.85
C GLY A 179 -1.33 8.40 -3.58
N PHE A 180 -0.50 8.34 -2.55
CA PHE A 180 -0.81 7.66 -1.30
C PHE A 180 -0.71 8.62 -0.11
N GLY A 181 -1.63 8.45 0.85
CA GLY A 181 -1.60 9.19 2.13
C GLY A 181 -0.62 8.64 3.17
N SER A 182 0.53 8.10 2.74
CA SER A 182 1.64 7.69 3.61
C SER A 182 2.96 7.75 2.83
N GLN A 183 4.06 8.03 3.53
CA GLN A 183 5.42 7.92 3.00
C GLN A 183 5.79 6.48 2.65
N ASN A 184 5.10 5.51 3.24
CA ASN A 184 5.30 4.08 3.02
C ASN A 184 3.96 3.33 3.13
N PRO A 185 3.16 3.29 2.06
CA PRO A 185 1.83 2.67 2.07
C PRO A 185 1.88 1.17 2.39
N GLY A 186 2.97 0.50 2.01
CA GLY A 186 3.08 -0.95 1.99
C GLY A 186 2.13 -1.56 0.95
N VAL A 187 2.35 -2.81 0.59
CA VAL A 187 1.47 -3.51 -0.36
C VAL A 187 1.40 -4.98 0.01
N ILE A 188 0.18 -5.52 0.00
CA ILE A 188 -0.08 -6.94 0.23
C ILE A 188 -0.84 -7.45 -0.98
N THR A 189 -0.13 -8.10 -1.90
CA THR A 189 -0.75 -8.84 -3.00
C THR A 189 -1.40 -10.10 -2.43
N ILE A 190 -2.73 -10.22 -2.57
CA ILE A 190 -3.51 -11.21 -1.82
C ILE A 190 -3.09 -12.65 -2.17
N ALA A 191 -2.92 -12.96 -3.46
CA ALA A 191 -2.51 -14.30 -3.87
C ALA A 191 -1.10 -14.65 -3.35
N ASN A 192 -0.14 -13.71 -3.44
CA ASN A 192 1.22 -13.90 -2.95
C ASN A 192 1.22 -14.11 -1.43
N ALA A 193 0.48 -13.29 -0.68
CA ALA A 193 0.43 -13.40 0.78
C ALA A 193 -0.24 -14.70 1.26
N VAL A 194 -1.26 -15.18 0.55
CA VAL A 194 -2.02 -16.39 0.94
C VAL A 194 -1.34 -17.68 0.47
N PHE A 195 -0.87 -17.72 -0.77
CA PHE A 195 -0.36 -18.95 -1.41
C PHE A 195 1.16 -18.96 -1.62
N GLY A 196 1.83 -17.79 -1.60
CA GLY A 196 3.25 -17.64 -1.86
C GLY A 196 4.08 -17.14 -0.68
N SER A 197 3.54 -17.17 0.55
CA SER A 197 4.27 -16.72 1.74
C SER A 197 5.47 -17.62 2.05
N ASP A 198 6.48 -17.07 2.72
CA ASP A 198 7.62 -17.81 3.26
C ASP A 198 7.76 -17.57 4.77
N PRO A 199 7.58 -18.58 5.63
CA PRO A 199 7.14 -19.94 5.30
C PRO A 199 5.70 -19.99 4.77
N LYS A 200 5.35 -21.07 4.06
CA LYS A 200 3.99 -21.29 3.52
C LYS A 200 2.97 -21.42 4.64
N ILE A 201 1.78 -20.84 4.45
CA ILE A 201 0.63 -21.11 5.33
C ILE A 201 0.29 -22.60 5.27
N ASN A 202 -0.04 -23.20 6.42
CA ASN A 202 -0.42 -24.61 6.51
C ASN A 202 -1.57 -24.92 5.52
N PRO A 203 -1.40 -25.89 4.59
CA PRO A 203 -2.43 -26.22 3.61
C PRO A 203 -3.79 -26.61 4.21
N ASP A 204 -3.83 -27.20 5.40
CA ASP A 204 -5.10 -27.57 6.06
C ASP A 204 -5.90 -26.32 6.48
N VAL A 205 -5.19 -25.25 6.89
CA VAL A 205 -5.82 -23.96 7.19
C VAL A 205 -6.45 -23.38 5.94
N LEU A 206 -5.72 -23.39 4.82
CA LEU A 206 -6.21 -22.85 3.55
C LEU A 206 -7.32 -23.72 2.95
N ALA A 207 -7.21 -25.05 3.00
CA ALA A 207 -8.23 -25.97 2.52
C ALA A 207 -9.54 -25.75 3.26
N LYS A 208 -9.49 -25.58 4.59
CA LYS A 208 -10.66 -25.26 5.40
C LYS A 208 -11.21 -23.86 5.12
N ALA A 209 -10.35 -22.85 4.98
CA ALA A 209 -10.75 -21.47 4.74
C ALA A 209 -11.39 -21.27 3.36
N PHE A 210 -10.81 -21.88 2.32
CA PHE A 210 -11.30 -21.79 0.95
C PHE A 210 -12.35 -22.86 0.61
N GLN A 211 -12.61 -23.80 1.51
CA GLN A 211 -13.59 -24.89 1.34
C GLN A 211 -13.30 -25.76 0.11
N VAL A 212 -12.02 -26.08 -0.10
CA VAL A 212 -11.53 -26.89 -1.21
C VAL A 212 -10.69 -28.04 -0.70
N GLU A 213 -10.44 -29.01 -1.57
CA GLU A 213 -9.51 -30.10 -1.29
C GLU A 213 -8.06 -29.59 -1.18
N LYS A 214 -7.25 -30.29 -0.38
CA LYS A 214 -5.85 -29.96 -0.15
C LYS A 214 -5.01 -29.97 -1.43
N ASN A 215 -5.32 -30.83 -2.40
CA ASN A 215 -4.65 -30.87 -3.71
C ASN A 215 -4.76 -29.55 -4.50
N ILE A 216 -5.89 -28.84 -4.39
CA ILE A 216 -6.09 -27.53 -5.01
C ILE A 216 -5.21 -26.49 -4.32
N ILE A 217 -5.11 -26.54 -3.00
CA ILE A 217 -4.21 -25.65 -2.24
C ILE A 217 -2.74 -25.95 -2.58
N ASP A 218 -2.35 -27.23 -2.62
CA ASP A 218 -0.99 -27.64 -2.98
C ASP A 218 -0.66 -27.16 -4.41
N TYR A 219 -1.61 -27.22 -5.34
CA TYR A 219 -1.47 -26.66 -6.69
C TYR A 219 -1.30 -25.13 -6.69
N LEU A 220 -2.12 -24.40 -5.93
CA LEU A 220 -2.01 -22.94 -5.82
C LEU A 220 -0.68 -22.55 -5.17
N GLN A 221 -0.26 -23.20 -4.09
CA GLN A 221 1.03 -22.95 -3.43
C GLN A 221 2.25 -23.38 -4.25
N ALA A 222 2.05 -24.13 -5.34
CA ALA A 222 3.10 -24.47 -6.30
C ALA A 222 3.19 -23.48 -7.47
N GLN A 223 2.19 -22.61 -7.67
CA GLN A 223 2.25 -21.57 -8.69
C GLN A 223 3.35 -20.56 -8.38
N PHE A 224 3.85 -19.90 -9.43
CA PHE A 224 4.76 -18.78 -9.27
C PHE A 224 3.97 -17.52 -8.90
N TRP A 225 4.31 -16.92 -7.75
CA TRP A 225 3.66 -15.73 -7.21
C TRP A 225 4.64 -14.55 -7.18
N PRO A 226 4.98 -13.94 -8.33
CA PRO A 226 5.94 -12.85 -8.39
C PRO A 226 5.39 -11.60 -7.69
N ASN A 227 6.27 -10.87 -7.00
CA ASN A 227 5.96 -9.50 -6.61
C ASN A 227 6.07 -8.61 -7.85
N SER A 228 5.04 -7.80 -8.11
CA SER A 228 4.98 -6.86 -9.24
C SER A 228 5.52 -5.47 -8.89
N ASN A 229 6.22 -5.35 -7.75
CA ASN A 229 6.75 -4.10 -7.19
C ASN A 229 8.25 -3.97 -7.39
#